data_AF-A0A9E1JIQ1-F1
#
_entry.id   AF-A0A9E1JIQ1-F1
#
_cell.length_a   1.000
_cell.length_b   1.000
_cell.length_c   1.000
_cell.angle_alpha   90.00
_cell.angle_beta   90.00
_cell.angle_gamma   90.00
#
_symmetry.space_group_name_H-M   'P 1'
#
loop_
_entity.id
_entity.type
_entity.pdbx_description
1 polymer ?
#
loop_
_entity_poly.entity_id
_entity_poly.type
_entity_poly.pdbx_seq_one_letter_code
_entity_poly.pdbx_strand_id
1 'polypeptide(L)'
;MFAKKEGVIIAVLMVVSFLFAGQVFATVDDLAKQANKLVRDAERKMHSGKNTDADLLLQKAVALIEQGKAQDPNNNKILQIEKKYTRIKKNVDKKLRENQPTESASTAPAITTSSDDNKLPSGVTKRLRDIKRHLDRAERYIEKDAEQTQYLLGQANSLFEEIEKNYGGQFDPNHTDFATMMTRYNDLTQKNAGQFEAEKKVKADAEGTKAAMEKQSAEWVAQFNEYLSYPGQEEHNPDKLVFVPGTSEPEKFNKAQKNFDAFVAFYETYKQTEFTHGKTWKLAGTNS
;
A
#
# COMPACT_ATOMS: atom_id res chain seq x y z
N MET A 1 39.59 -71.04 26.06
CA MET A 1 40.27 -70.87 27.36
C MET A 1 40.54 -69.38 27.55
N PHE A 2 40.10 -68.82 28.69
CA PHE A 2 40.35 -67.46 29.23
C PHE A 2 39.77 -66.27 28.42
N ALA A 3 38.73 -65.53 28.83
CA ALA A 3 38.40 -64.83 30.08
C ALA A 3 39.08 -63.44 30.27
N LYS A 4 38.29 -62.40 29.99
CA LYS A 4 37.94 -61.23 30.83
C LYS A 4 38.97 -60.10 31.11
N LYS A 5 38.43 -58.87 30.93
CA LYS A 5 38.66 -57.56 31.61
C LYS A 5 39.36 -56.51 30.72
N GLU A 6 39.12 -55.21 30.79
CA GLU A 6 38.12 -54.27 31.33
C GLU A 6 38.49 -52.92 30.66
N GLY A 7 37.55 -51.99 30.44
CA GLY A 7 37.93 -50.67 29.91
C GLY A 7 36.78 -49.85 29.34
N VAL A 8 35.95 -49.31 30.22
CA VAL A 8 34.96 -48.27 29.92
C VAL A 8 35.69 -46.98 29.56
N ILE A 9 35.49 -46.46 28.34
CA ILE A 9 35.65 -45.02 28.05
C ILE A 9 34.37 -44.54 27.35
N ILE A 10 33.58 -43.85 28.15
CA ILE A 10 32.50 -42.94 27.77
C ILE A 10 33.15 -41.69 27.14
N ALA A 11 32.65 -41.22 25.99
CA ALA A 11 32.48 -39.77 25.76
C ALA A 11 31.81 -39.44 24.40
N VAL A 12 30.56 -39.01 24.53
CA VAL A 12 29.93 -37.88 23.80
C VAL A 12 29.63 -38.09 22.31
N LEU A 13 28.57 -38.86 22.08
CA LEU A 13 27.64 -38.67 20.97
C LEU A 13 26.72 -37.50 21.36
N MET A 14 27.11 -36.26 21.07
CA MET A 14 26.22 -35.10 21.22
C MET A 14 25.23 -35.10 20.05
N VAL A 15 24.16 -35.87 20.20
CA VAL A 15 22.89 -35.60 19.53
C VAL A 15 22.42 -34.26 20.07
N VAL A 16 22.68 -33.19 19.34
CA VAL A 16 22.01 -31.91 19.59
C VAL A 16 20.57 -32.09 19.12
N SER A 17 19.76 -32.67 20.01
CA SER A 17 18.31 -32.55 19.98
C SER A 17 17.98 -31.08 20.21
N PHE A 18 17.95 -30.29 19.14
CA PHE A 18 17.37 -28.96 19.17
C PHE A 18 15.88 -29.13 19.43
N LEU A 19 15.51 -28.98 20.70
CA LEU A 19 14.18 -28.57 21.13
C LEU A 19 13.83 -27.29 20.36
N PHE A 20 13.12 -27.43 19.24
CA PHE A 20 12.44 -26.34 18.57
C PHE A 20 11.22 -25.94 19.42
N ALA A 21 11.48 -25.25 20.53
CA ALA A 21 10.50 -24.37 21.14
C ALA A 21 10.22 -23.26 20.12
N GLY A 22 8.94 -23.09 19.75
CA GLY A 22 8.48 -22.21 18.68
C GLY A 22 8.88 -20.75 18.86
N GLN A 23 10.09 -20.40 18.38
CA GLN A 23 10.41 -19.04 18.01
C GLN A 23 9.72 -18.76 16.68
N VAL A 24 8.73 -17.88 16.71
CA VAL A 24 8.19 -17.25 15.49
C VAL A 24 9.33 -16.44 14.89
N PHE A 25 10.07 -17.03 13.96
CA PHE A 25 11.01 -16.28 13.14
C PHE A 25 10.21 -15.28 12.31
N ALA A 26 10.52 -13.99 12.44
CA ALA A 26 9.94 -12.98 11.57
C ALA A 26 10.25 -13.36 10.11
N THR A 27 9.22 -13.41 9.28
CA THR A 27 9.38 -13.73 7.86
C THR A 27 10.15 -12.63 7.14
N VAL A 28 10.78 -12.94 6.00
CA VAL A 28 11.44 -11.93 5.14
C VAL A 28 10.50 -10.76 4.82
N ASP A 29 9.21 -11.03 4.63
CA ASP A 29 8.20 -10.01 4.38
C ASP A 29 7.91 -9.13 5.60
N ASP A 30 7.90 -9.70 6.81
CA ASP A 30 7.74 -8.91 8.05
C ASP A 30 8.97 -8.06 8.34
N LEU A 31 10.16 -8.60 8.11
CA LEU A 31 11.43 -7.88 8.19
C LEU A 31 11.45 -6.72 7.18
N ALA A 32 11.03 -6.95 5.93
CA ALA A 32 10.93 -5.91 4.91
C ALA A 32 9.91 -4.82 5.29
N LYS A 33 8.74 -5.19 5.80
CA LYS A 33 7.72 -4.21 6.25
C LYS A 33 8.25 -3.34 7.39
N GLN A 34 8.86 -3.95 8.40
CA GLN A 34 9.41 -3.24 9.56
C GLN A 34 10.59 -2.35 9.17
N ALA A 35 11.52 -2.84 8.35
CA ALA A 35 12.64 -2.05 7.82
C ALA A 35 12.14 -0.84 7.02
N ASN A 36 11.17 -1.03 6.11
CA ASN A 36 10.61 0.08 5.33
C ASN A 36 9.93 1.13 6.21
N LYS A 37 9.20 0.71 7.26
CA LYS A 37 8.59 1.64 8.22
C LYS A 37 9.65 2.49 8.91
N LEU A 38 10.70 1.86 9.45
CA LEU A 38 11.80 2.57 10.10
C LEU A 38 12.53 3.52 9.17
N VAL A 39 12.78 3.11 7.92
CA VAL A 39 13.38 3.98 6.89
C VAL A 39 12.49 5.19 6.57
N ARG A 40 11.16 5.02 6.49
CA ARG A 40 10.21 6.13 6.29
C ARG A 40 10.13 7.05 7.50
N ASP A 41 10.19 6.50 8.72
CA ASP A 41 10.16 7.28 9.94
C ASP A 41 11.46 8.06 10.13
N ALA A 42 12.61 7.47 9.78
CA ALA A 42 13.89 8.16 9.72
C ALA A 42 13.88 9.31 8.72
N GLU A 43 13.32 9.09 7.52
CA GLU A 43 13.14 10.14 6.50
C GLU A 43 12.32 11.30 7.07
N ARG A 44 11.17 11.03 7.69
CA ARG A 44 10.33 12.04 8.35
C ARG A 44 11.08 12.79 9.46
N LYS A 45 11.81 12.08 10.32
CA LYS A 45 12.60 12.67 11.42
C LYS A 45 13.71 13.57 10.89
N MET A 46 14.43 13.13 9.87
CA MET A 46 15.45 13.91 9.18
C MET A 46 14.86 15.19 8.56
N HIS A 47 13.68 15.12 7.94
CA HIS A 47 12.99 16.29 7.40
C HIS A 47 12.54 17.27 8.49
N SER A 48 12.19 16.76 9.68
CA SER A 48 11.85 17.59 10.85
C SER A 48 13.07 18.13 11.62
N GLY A 49 14.29 17.92 11.13
CA GLY A 49 15.54 18.37 11.76
C GLY A 49 16.05 17.50 12.92
N LYS A 50 15.31 16.44 13.29
CA LYS A 50 15.67 15.48 14.33
C LYS A 50 16.63 14.41 13.78
N ASN A 51 17.84 14.84 13.39
CA ASN A 51 18.79 14.01 12.66
C ASN A 51 19.39 12.87 13.52
N THR A 52 19.51 13.07 14.83
CA THR A 52 19.95 12.03 15.78
C THR A 52 18.89 10.91 15.93
N ASP A 53 17.61 11.28 16.08
CA ASP A 53 16.49 10.32 16.06
C ASP A 53 16.44 9.55 14.74
N ALA A 54 16.65 10.24 13.62
CA ALA A 54 16.68 9.63 12.30
C ALA A 54 17.80 8.60 12.18
N ASP A 55 18.99 8.90 12.70
CA ASP A 55 20.12 7.97 12.70
C ASP A 55 19.82 6.70 13.52
N LEU A 56 19.25 6.85 14.71
CA LEU A 56 18.86 5.72 15.55
C LEU A 56 17.85 4.79 14.86
N LEU A 57 16.90 5.36 14.11
CA LEU A 57 15.94 4.58 13.33
C LEU A 57 16.61 3.86 12.15
N LEU A 58 17.60 4.48 11.50
CA LEU A 58 18.38 3.85 10.43
C LEU A 58 19.25 2.70 10.95
N GLN A 59 19.85 2.82 12.13
CA GLN A 59 20.60 1.72 12.76
C GLN A 59 19.70 0.50 13.02
N LYS A 60 18.45 0.71 13.45
CA LYS A 60 17.47 -0.37 13.60
C LYS A 60 17.05 -0.95 12.24
N ALA A 61 16.88 -0.10 11.23
CA ALA A 61 16.50 -0.53 9.89
C ALA A 61 17.57 -1.41 9.24
N VAL A 62 18.86 -1.08 9.39
CA VAL A 62 19.94 -1.87 8.75
C VAL A 62 20.05 -3.28 9.34
N ALA A 63 19.84 -3.43 10.65
CA ALA A 63 19.81 -4.75 11.28
C ALA A 63 18.69 -5.64 10.70
N LEU A 64 17.50 -5.08 10.42
CA LEU A 64 16.40 -5.82 9.79
C LEU A 64 16.67 -6.14 8.32
N ILE A 65 17.35 -5.24 7.59
CA ILE A 65 17.77 -5.46 6.21
C ILE A 65 18.79 -6.60 6.14
N GLU A 66 19.77 -6.62 7.05
CA GLU A 66 20.79 -7.68 7.15
C GLU A 66 20.17 -9.03 7.53
N GLN A 67 19.23 -9.05 8.48
CA GLN A 67 18.46 -10.26 8.80
C GLN A 67 17.64 -10.76 7.61
N GLY A 68 16.98 -9.85 6.87
CA GLY A 68 16.25 -10.19 5.66
C GLY A 68 17.15 -10.77 4.57
N LYS A 69 18.36 -10.21 4.39
CA LYS A 69 19.36 -10.71 3.46
C LYS A 69 19.94 -12.06 3.87
N ALA A 70 20.10 -12.32 5.17
CA ALA A 70 20.56 -13.62 5.66
C ALA A 70 19.54 -14.74 5.38
N GLN A 71 18.25 -14.41 5.32
CA GLN A 71 17.18 -15.34 4.96
C GLN A 71 17.01 -15.47 3.44
N ASP A 72 17.00 -14.37 2.70
CA ASP A 72 16.90 -14.34 1.23
C ASP A 72 17.69 -13.16 0.64
N PRO A 73 18.92 -13.40 0.15
CA PRO A 73 19.78 -12.36 -0.41
C PRO A 73 19.20 -11.67 -1.67
N ASN A 74 18.31 -12.35 -2.40
CA ASN A 74 17.79 -11.88 -3.69
C ASN A 74 16.37 -11.32 -3.58
N ASN A 75 15.87 -11.10 -2.36
CA ASN A 75 14.54 -10.55 -2.17
C ASN A 75 14.43 -9.11 -2.71
N ASN A 76 13.58 -8.91 -3.71
CA ASN A 76 13.38 -7.61 -4.36
C ASN A 76 12.99 -6.49 -3.39
N LYS A 77 12.19 -6.78 -2.36
CA LYS A 77 11.75 -5.76 -1.39
C LYS A 77 12.91 -5.32 -0.50
N ILE A 78 13.71 -6.26 0.00
CA ILE A 78 14.89 -5.97 0.82
C ILE A 78 15.91 -5.14 0.03
N LEU A 79 16.18 -5.50 -1.23
CA LEU A 79 17.09 -4.76 -2.11
C LEU A 79 16.60 -3.32 -2.39
N GLN A 80 15.30 -3.13 -2.57
CA GLN A 80 14.73 -1.78 -2.74
C GLN A 80 14.82 -0.96 -1.46
N ILE A 81 14.56 -1.57 -0.30
CA ILE A 81 14.65 -0.91 1.00
C ILE A 81 16.10 -0.53 1.30
N GLU A 82 17.07 -1.38 0.96
CA GLU A 82 18.51 -1.07 1.11
C GLU A 82 18.92 0.15 0.29
N LYS A 83 18.50 0.23 -0.98
CA LYS A 83 18.74 1.42 -1.82
C LYS A 83 18.13 2.69 -1.20
N LYS A 84 16.96 2.55 -0.57
CA LYS A 84 16.31 3.67 0.13
C LYS A 84 17.06 4.05 1.42
N TYR A 85 17.47 3.06 2.21
CA TYR A 85 18.27 3.21 3.43
C TYR A 85 19.57 3.96 3.15
N THR A 86 20.37 3.50 2.18
CA THR A 86 21.67 4.11 1.83
C THR A 86 21.52 5.59 1.44
N ARG A 87 20.49 5.92 0.67
CA ARG A 87 20.17 7.29 0.28
C ARG A 87 19.83 8.17 1.49
N ILE A 88 19.00 7.68 2.41
CA ILE A 88 18.59 8.46 3.59
C ILE A 88 19.73 8.57 4.59
N LYS A 89 20.50 7.50 4.81
CA LYS A 89 21.69 7.49 5.67
C LYS A 89 22.71 8.53 5.23
N LYS A 90 23.02 8.59 3.93
CA LYS A 90 23.89 9.63 3.35
C LYS A 90 23.41 11.05 3.68
N ASN A 91 22.10 11.29 3.62
CA ASN A 91 21.52 12.61 3.90
C ASN A 91 21.53 12.93 5.41
N VAL A 92 21.25 11.95 6.27
CA VAL A 92 21.34 12.09 7.73
C VAL A 92 22.78 12.37 8.14
N ASP A 93 23.76 11.62 7.62
CA ASP A 93 25.17 11.81 7.94
C ASP A 93 25.68 13.19 7.50
N LYS A 94 25.25 13.66 6.32
CA LYS A 94 25.55 15.02 5.86
C LYS A 94 25.01 16.06 6.84
N LYS A 95 23.76 15.91 7.26
CA LYS A 95 23.09 16.86 8.17
C LYS A 95 23.64 16.79 9.61
N LEU A 96 24.11 15.64 10.07
CA LEU A 96 24.78 15.50 11.36
C LEU A 96 26.16 16.17 11.36
N ARG A 97 26.89 16.11 10.23
CA ARG A 97 28.16 16.83 10.05
C ARG A 97 27.97 18.35 9.94
N GLU A 98 26.92 18.80 9.25
CA GLU A 98 26.55 20.23 9.18
C GLU A 98 26.09 20.79 10.54
N ASN A 99 25.63 19.94 11.47
CA ASN A 99 25.19 20.31 12.82
C ASN A 99 26.27 20.17 13.91
N GLN A 100 27.52 19.82 13.56
CA GLN A 100 28.62 19.90 14.53
C GLN A 100 29.19 21.32 14.56
N PRO A 101 29.39 21.92 15.75
CA PRO A 101 30.06 23.21 15.85
C PRO A 101 31.54 23.00 15.52
N THR A 102 31.96 23.35 14.31
CA THR A 102 33.37 23.66 14.07
C THR A 102 33.65 25.03 14.66
N GLU A 103 34.39 25.03 15.78
CA GLU A 103 35.21 26.16 16.20
C GLU A 103 36.08 26.60 15.02
N SER A 104 35.69 27.70 14.39
CA SER A 104 36.58 28.61 13.70
C SER A 104 35.95 29.98 13.85
N ALA A 105 36.66 30.81 14.62
CA ALA A 105 36.29 32.17 14.91
C ALA A 105 35.96 32.92 13.61
N SER A 106 34.76 33.49 13.55
CA SER A 106 34.53 34.70 12.77
C SER A 106 33.41 35.48 13.42
N THR A 107 33.74 36.73 13.70
CA THR A 107 32.99 37.82 14.31
C THR A 107 31.52 37.85 13.91
N ALA A 108 30.69 38.30 14.86
CA ALA A 108 29.27 38.63 14.76
C ALA A 108 28.78 38.91 13.33
N PRO A 109 27.63 38.35 12.90
CA PRO A 109 27.06 38.72 11.62
C PRO A 109 26.60 40.18 11.71
N ALA A 110 27.40 41.08 11.15
CA ALA A 110 26.91 42.33 10.65
C ALA A 110 25.83 42.01 9.61
N ILE A 111 24.65 42.54 9.88
CA ILE A 111 23.51 42.63 8.96
C ILE A 111 24.06 43.15 7.62
N THR A 112 24.22 42.25 6.65
CA THR A 112 24.50 42.61 5.27
C THR A 112 23.24 42.31 4.48
N THR A 113 22.34 43.28 4.51
CA THR A 113 21.42 43.57 3.42
C THR A 113 22.23 43.61 2.12
N SER A 114 22.28 42.47 1.43
CA SER A 114 22.79 42.41 0.07
C SER A 114 21.59 42.58 -0.85
N SER A 115 21.26 43.83 -1.07
CA SER A 115 20.42 44.31 -2.17
C SER A 115 21.09 43.95 -3.50
N ASP A 116 20.87 42.72 -3.96
CA ASP A 116 20.66 42.46 -5.38
C ASP A 116 19.14 42.32 -5.51
N ASP A 117 18.47 43.44 -5.81
CA ASP A 117 17.01 43.65 -5.74
C ASP A 117 16.17 42.72 -6.63
N ASN A 118 16.77 41.71 -7.25
CA ASN A 118 16.07 40.79 -8.14
C ASN A 118 16.56 39.33 -8.06
N LYS A 119 17.35 38.95 -7.04
CA LYS A 119 17.88 37.58 -6.95
C LYS A 119 17.26 36.79 -5.81
N LEU A 120 16.53 35.74 -6.16
CA LEU A 120 15.94 34.83 -5.18
C LEU A 120 16.99 34.12 -4.31
N PRO A 121 16.70 33.89 -3.02
CA PRO A 121 17.52 33.01 -2.19
C PRO A 121 17.65 31.63 -2.84
N SER A 122 18.84 31.05 -2.79
CA SER A 122 19.14 29.76 -3.46
C SER A 122 18.20 28.63 -3.02
N GLY A 123 17.75 28.67 -1.76
CA GLY A 123 16.75 27.75 -1.20
C GLY A 123 15.36 27.90 -1.81
N VAL A 124 14.97 29.11 -2.21
CA VAL A 124 13.72 29.41 -2.94
C VAL A 124 13.86 28.95 -4.39
N THR A 125 14.96 29.28 -5.08
CA THR A 125 15.20 28.85 -6.47
C THR A 125 15.15 27.33 -6.62
N LYS A 126 15.73 26.59 -5.67
CA LYS A 126 15.68 25.11 -5.67
C LYS A 126 14.24 24.61 -5.53
N ARG A 127 13.48 25.15 -4.58
CA ARG A 127 12.09 24.73 -4.34
C ARG A 127 11.18 25.08 -5.50
N LEU A 128 11.35 26.23 -6.13
CA LEU A 128 10.62 26.59 -7.36
C LEU A 128 10.89 25.60 -8.50
N ARG A 129 12.12 25.08 -8.63
CA ARG A 129 12.43 24.02 -9.60
C ARG A 129 11.70 22.71 -9.28
N ASP A 130 11.60 22.34 -8.01
CA ASP A 130 10.90 21.13 -7.59
C ASP A 130 9.38 21.29 -7.74
N ILE A 131 8.82 22.45 -7.39
CA ILE A 131 7.43 22.85 -7.71
C ILE A 131 7.18 22.71 -9.20
N LYS A 132 8.02 23.29 -10.05
CA LYS A 132 7.90 23.17 -11.51
C LYS A 132 7.81 21.72 -11.97
N ARG A 133 8.62 20.81 -11.42
CA ARG A 133 8.57 19.38 -11.77
C ARG A 133 7.25 18.73 -11.37
N HIS A 134 6.67 19.12 -10.24
CA HIS A 134 5.35 18.64 -9.83
C HIS A 134 4.25 19.19 -10.74
N LEU A 135 4.28 20.48 -11.06
CA LEU A 135 3.32 21.11 -11.97
C LEU A 135 3.41 20.53 -13.39
N ASP A 136 4.61 20.36 -13.93
CA ASP A 136 4.83 19.73 -15.24
C ASP A 136 4.34 18.28 -15.30
N ARG A 137 4.33 17.57 -14.14
CA ARG A 137 3.73 16.24 -14.04
C ARG A 137 2.22 16.32 -13.94
N ALA A 138 1.68 17.21 -13.10
CA ALA A 138 0.25 17.41 -12.93
C ALA A 138 -0.41 17.73 -14.28
N GLU A 139 0.22 18.60 -15.07
CA GLU A 139 -0.24 18.95 -16.43
C GLU A 139 -0.32 17.74 -17.37
N ARG A 140 0.52 16.71 -17.20
CA ARG A 140 0.43 15.47 -18.00
C ARG A 140 -0.67 14.52 -17.56
N TYR A 141 -1.13 14.63 -16.31
CA TYR A 141 -2.15 13.77 -15.71
C TYR A 141 -3.53 14.42 -15.68
N ILE A 142 -3.63 15.74 -15.88
CA ILE A 142 -4.88 16.48 -15.65
C ILE A 142 -6.05 16.03 -16.54
N GLU A 143 -5.77 15.39 -17.68
CA GLU A 143 -6.82 14.84 -18.55
C GLU A 143 -7.00 13.32 -18.42
N LYS A 144 -6.22 12.67 -17.55
CA LYS A 144 -6.12 11.21 -17.46
C LYS A 144 -6.49 10.65 -16.09
N ASP A 145 -6.11 11.38 -15.04
CA ASP A 145 -6.20 10.93 -13.66
C ASP A 145 -6.23 12.17 -12.76
N ALA A 146 -7.43 12.61 -12.40
CA ALA A 146 -7.63 13.78 -11.56
C ALA A 146 -7.12 13.56 -10.13
N GLU A 147 -7.10 12.32 -9.65
CA GLU A 147 -6.59 11.95 -8.32
C GLU A 147 -5.06 12.06 -8.25
N GLN A 148 -4.36 11.52 -9.24
CA GLN A 148 -2.92 11.66 -9.38
C GLN A 148 -2.51 13.12 -9.59
N THR A 149 -3.32 13.89 -10.33
CA THR A 149 -3.15 15.34 -10.49
C THR A 149 -3.30 16.07 -9.16
N GLN A 150 -4.35 15.77 -8.39
CA GLN A 150 -4.59 16.34 -7.07
C GLN A 150 -3.42 16.04 -6.11
N TYR A 151 -2.90 14.82 -6.13
CA TYR A 151 -1.73 14.43 -5.34
C TYR A 151 -0.50 15.29 -5.67
N LEU A 152 -0.21 15.49 -6.96
CA LEU A 152 0.94 16.29 -7.42
C LEU A 152 0.78 17.77 -7.08
N LEU A 153 -0.44 18.31 -7.16
CA LEU A 153 -0.76 19.66 -6.70
C LEU A 153 -0.54 19.80 -5.19
N GLY A 154 -0.93 18.81 -4.39
CA GLY A 154 -0.64 18.78 -2.96
C GLY A 154 0.87 18.82 -2.65
N GLN A 155 1.69 18.10 -3.42
CA GLN A 155 3.16 18.15 -3.29
C GLN A 155 3.72 19.54 -3.64
N ALA A 156 3.19 20.19 -4.67
CA ALA A 156 3.58 21.55 -5.03
C ALA A 156 3.20 22.56 -3.93
N ASN A 157 1.98 22.45 -3.38
CA ASN A 157 1.51 23.30 -2.29
C ASN A 157 2.40 23.21 -1.04
N SER A 158 2.78 22.00 -0.62
CA SER A 158 3.69 21.83 0.51
C SER A 158 5.04 22.53 0.30
N LEU A 159 5.54 22.60 -0.94
CA LEU A 159 6.77 23.33 -1.23
C LEU A 159 6.58 24.85 -1.22
N PHE A 160 5.40 25.37 -1.60
CA PHE A 160 5.05 26.79 -1.42
C PHE A 160 5.00 27.16 0.06
N GLU A 161 4.34 26.34 0.90
CA GLU A 161 4.30 26.53 2.35
C GLU A 161 5.69 26.49 2.97
N GLU A 162 6.58 25.61 2.49
CA GLU A 162 7.98 25.59 2.92
C GLU A 162 8.75 26.85 2.52
N ILE A 163 8.45 27.43 1.35
CA ILE A 163 9.06 28.70 0.93
C ILE A 163 8.64 29.82 1.87
N GLU A 164 7.35 29.96 2.12
CA GLU A 164 6.80 30.99 3.00
C GLU A 164 7.32 30.85 4.43
N LYS A 165 7.30 29.64 4.98
CA LYS A 165 7.75 29.37 6.35
C LYS A 165 9.23 29.68 6.59
N ASN A 166 10.10 29.33 5.64
CA ASN A 166 11.56 29.38 5.85
C ASN A 166 12.23 30.61 5.21
N TYR A 167 11.57 31.24 4.24
CA TYR A 167 12.11 32.35 3.45
C TYR A 167 11.14 33.54 3.37
N GLY A 168 10.02 33.52 4.10
CA GLY A 168 9.11 34.65 4.18
C GLY A 168 9.84 35.93 4.61
N GLY A 169 9.60 37.02 3.87
CA GLY A 169 10.26 38.30 4.07
C GLY A 169 11.72 38.39 3.59
N GLN A 170 12.29 37.31 3.03
CA GLN A 170 13.66 37.30 2.47
C GLN A 170 13.71 37.50 0.96
N PHE A 171 12.56 37.56 0.30
CA PHE A 171 12.43 37.83 -1.13
C PHE A 171 11.10 38.54 -1.40
N ASP A 172 11.00 39.23 -2.53
CA ASP A 172 9.74 39.84 -2.98
C ASP A 172 8.73 38.74 -3.37
N PRO A 173 7.57 38.64 -2.71
CA PRO A 173 6.51 37.70 -3.10
C PRO A 173 6.01 37.90 -4.54
N ASN A 174 6.19 39.09 -5.12
CA ASN A 174 5.86 39.41 -6.51
C ASN A 174 7.00 39.12 -7.50
N HIS A 175 8.09 38.48 -7.05
CA HIS A 175 9.15 38.05 -7.94
C HIS A 175 8.58 37.16 -9.05
N THR A 176 8.94 37.46 -10.30
CA THR A 176 8.36 36.89 -11.53
C THR A 176 8.35 35.35 -11.52
N ASP A 177 9.45 34.70 -11.12
CA ASP A 177 9.53 33.24 -11.04
C ASP A 177 8.54 32.63 -10.02
N PHE A 178 8.37 33.27 -8.87
CA PHE A 178 7.46 32.79 -7.83
C PHE A 178 6.00 32.99 -8.27
N ALA A 179 5.69 34.19 -8.77
CA ALA A 179 4.38 34.52 -9.31
C ALA A 179 3.98 33.59 -10.46
N THR A 180 4.90 33.29 -11.39
CA THR A 180 4.64 32.38 -12.52
C THR A 180 4.29 30.97 -12.04
N MET A 181 4.99 30.44 -11.04
CA MET A 181 4.68 29.12 -10.50
C MET A 181 3.34 29.12 -9.74
N MET A 182 3.04 30.19 -9.01
CA MET A 182 1.78 30.32 -8.26
C MET A 182 0.58 30.41 -9.22
N THR A 183 0.67 31.19 -10.29
CA THR A 183 -0.35 31.24 -11.35
C THR A 183 -0.59 29.85 -11.95
N ARG A 184 0.48 29.15 -12.37
CA ARG A 184 0.35 27.78 -12.92
C ARG A 184 -0.30 26.82 -11.93
N TYR A 185 0.04 26.92 -10.64
CA TYR A 185 -0.57 26.10 -9.59
C TYR A 185 -2.07 26.38 -9.46
N ASN A 186 -2.47 27.65 -9.43
CA ASN A 186 -3.88 28.05 -9.33
C ASN A 186 -4.68 27.59 -10.55
N ASP A 187 -4.14 27.76 -11.76
CA ASP A 187 -4.79 27.34 -13.00
C ASP A 187 -5.02 25.82 -13.03
N LEU A 188 -3.99 25.03 -12.70
CA LEU A 188 -4.11 23.58 -12.65
C LEU A 188 -5.05 23.11 -11.54
N THR A 189 -5.06 23.79 -10.38
CA THR A 189 -5.98 23.48 -9.28
C THR A 189 -7.42 23.75 -9.69
N GLN A 190 -7.68 24.89 -10.33
CA GLN A 190 -9.01 25.23 -10.83
C GLN A 190 -9.48 24.24 -11.90
N LYS A 191 -8.60 23.87 -12.85
CA LYS A 191 -8.91 22.88 -13.88
C LYS A 191 -9.20 21.50 -13.27
N ASN A 192 -8.45 21.07 -12.27
CA ASN A 192 -8.60 19.75 -11.65
C ASN A 192 -9.85 19.63 -10.75
N ALA A 193 -10.32 20.72 -10.14
CA ALA A 193 -11.42 20.68 -9.17
C ALA A 193 -12.71 20.05 -9.74
N GLY A 194 -13.08 20.40 -10.97
CA GLY A 194 -14.27 19.84 -11.63
C GLY A 194 -14.10 18.37 -12.04
N GLN A 195 -12.91 18.00 -12.52
CA GLN A 195 -12.61 16.63 -12.96
C GLN A 195 -12.49 15.67 -11.78
N PHE A 196 -11.90 16.11 -10.67
CA PHE A 196 -11.71 15.28 -9.48
C PHE A 196 -13.03 14.84 -8.85
N GLU A 197 -13.98 15.76 -8.67
CA GLU A 197 -15.30 15.41 -8.13
C GLU A 197 -16.11 14.54 -9.09
N ALA A 198 -16.01 14.79 -10.40
CA ALA A 198 -16.67 13.97 -11.41
C ALA A 198 -16.13 12.53 -11.43
N GLU A 199 -14.81 12.34 -11.46
CA GLU A 199 -14.18 11.01 -11.42
C GLU A 199 -14.49 10.27 -10.12
N LYS A 200 -14.47 10.98 -8.99
CA LYS A 200 -14.82 10.40 -7.68
C LYS A 200 -16.27 9.91 -7.66
N LYS A 201 -17.20 10.69 -8.21
CA LYS A 201 -18.60 10.28 -8.34
C LYS A 201 -18.75 9.06 -9.23
N VAL A 202 -18.11 9.03 -10.40
CA VAL A 202 -18.16 7.88 -11.32
C VAL A 202 -17.61 6.62 -10.65
N LYS A 203 -16.49 6.71 -9.93
CA LYS A 203 -15.95 5.58 -9.16
C LYS A 203 -16.92 5.10 -8.08
N ALA A 204 -17.51 6.02 -7.31
CA ALA A 204 -18.47 5.68 -6.27
C ALA A 204 -19.75 5.03 -6.84
N ASP A 205 -20.29 5.55 -7.95
CA ASP A 205 -21.46 5.01 -8.62
C ASP A 205 -21.18 3.60 -9.21
N ALA A 206 -19.98 3.40 -9.78
CA ALA A 206 -19.55 2.10 -10.29
C ALA A 206 -19.36 1.06 -9.16
N GLU A 207 -18.75 1.45 -8.05
CA GLU A 207 -18.63 0.61 -6.85
C GLU A 207 -20.00 0.26 -6.24
N GLY A 208 -20.90 1.24 -6.15
CA GLY A 208 -22.27 1.03 -5.69
C GLY A 208 -23.04 0.07 -6.59
N THR A 209 -22.91 0.23 -7.91
CA THR A 209 -23.52 -0.68 -8.90
C THR A 209 -22.97 -2.10 -8.77
N LYS A 210 -21.65 -2.25 -8.63
CA LYS A 210 -21.00 -3.55 -8.45
C LYS A 210 -21.46 -4.23 -7.15
N ALA A 211 -21.50 -3.49 -6.04
CA ALA A 211 -21.96 -4.03 -4.76
C ALA A 211 -23.42 -4.46 -4.81
N ALA A 212 -24.28 -3.68 -5.48
CA ALA A 212 -25.70 -4.03 -5.68
C ALA A 212 -25.85 -5.29 -6.55
N MET A 213 -25.10 -5.38 -7.65
CA MET A 213 -25.05 -6.57 -8.51
C MET A 213 -24.59 -7.82 -7.75
N GLU A 214 -23.52 -7.70 -6.95
CA GLU A 214 -22.97 -8.79 -6.14
C GLU A 214 -23.96 -9.25 -5.08
N LYS A 215 -24.63 -8.31 -4.39
CA LYS A 215 -25.63 -8.62 -3.37
C LYS A 215 -26.82 -9.36 -3.95
N GLN A 216 -27.46 -8.80 -4.98
CA GLN A 216 -28.63 -9.43 -5.61
C GLN A 216 -28.25 -10.80 -6.18
N SER A 217 -27.06 -10.93 -6.77
CA SER A 217 -26.60 -12.23 -7.26
C SER A 217 -26.33 -13.22 -6.14
N ALA A 218 -25.73 -12.79 -5.02
CA ALA A 218 -25.44 -13.68 -3.89
C ALA A 218 -26.73 -14.24 -3.27
N GLU A 219 -27.78 -13.40 -3.14
CA GLU A 219 -29.10 -13.83 -2.66
C GLU A 219 -29.69 -14.94 -3.54
N TRP A 220 -29.60 -14.80 -4.87
CA TRP A 220 -30.06 -15.83 -5.79
C TRP A 220 -29.19 -17.09 -5.78
N VAL A 221 -27.86 -16.96 -5.71
CA VAL A 221 -26.96 -18.12 -5.60
C VAL A 221 -27.28 -18.94 -4.35
N ALA A 222 -27.53 -18.29 -3.21
CA ALA A 222 -27.93 -18.99 -2.00
C ALA A 222 -29.23 -19.80 -2.19
N GLN A 223 -30.23 -19.22 -2.88
CA GLN A 223 -31.48 -19.93 -3.18
C GLN A 223 -31.27 -21.11 -4.13
N PHE A 224 -30.43 -20.96 -5.16
CA PHE A 224 -30.05 -22.07 -6.04
C PHE A 224 -29.33 -23.19 -5.27
N ASN A 225 -28.46 -22.81 -4.35
CA ASN A 225 -27.68 -23.76 -3.56
C ASN A 225 -28.56 -24.62 -2.64
N GLU A 226 -29.75 -24.16 -2.22
CA GLU A 226 -30.69 -25.03 -1.50
C GLU A 226 -31.13 -26.25 -2.32
N TYR A 227 -31.21 -26.13 -3.65
CA TYR A 227 -31.66 -27.20 -4.55
C TYR A 227 -30.51 -28.01 -5.14
N LEU A 228 -29.32 -27.40 -5.25
CA LEU A 228 -28.20 -27.92 -6.05
C LEU A 228 -26.96 -28.33 -5.23
N SER A 229 -26.85 -27.89 -3.98
CA SER A 229 -25.67 -28.18 -3.15
C SER A 229 -25.68 -29.63 -2.67
N TYR A 230 -24.51 -30.26 -2.66
CA TYR A 230 -24.33 -31.67 -2.29
C TYR A 230 -23.90 -31.85 -0.83
N PRO A 231 -24.10 -33.05 -0.23
CA PRO A 231 -23.59 -33.36 1.10
C PRO A 231 -22.09 -33.02 1.22
N GLY A 232 -21.75 -32.24 2.24
CA GLY A 232 -20.38 -31.72 2.45
C GLY A 232 -20.15 -30.29 1.96
N GLN A 233 -21.14 -29.66 1.31
CA GLN A 233 -21.14 -28.22 1.03
C GLN A 233 -21.91 -27.46 2.13
N GLU A 234 -21.44 -26.26 2.47
CA GLU A 234 -21.96 -25.44 3.57
C GLU A 234 -23.46 -25.11 3.40
N GLU A 235 -23.92 -24.93 2.17
CA GLU A 235 -25.32 -24.60 1.84
C GLU A 235 -26.18 -25.83 1.48
N HIS A 236 -25.72 -27.05 1.78
CA HIS A 236 -26.47 -28.27 1.48
C HIS A 236 -27.78 -28.37 2.25
N ASN A 237 -28.90 -28.44 1.52
CA ASN A 237 -30.21 -28.76 2.08
C ASN A 237 -30.68 -30.16 1.59
N PRO A 238 -30.62 -31.19 2.45
CA PRO A 238 -30.99 -32.57 2.06
C PRO A 238 -32.49 -32.73 1.76
N ASP A 239 -33.33 -31.78 2.16
CA ASP A 239 -34.77 -31.82 1.90
C ASP A 239 -35.16 -31.22 0.56
N LYS A 240 -34.32 -30.35 -0.01
CA LYS A 240 -34.59 -29.66 -1.28
C LYS A 240 -33.71 -30.12 -2.43
N LEU A 241 -32.69 -30.94 -2.17
CA LEU A 241 -31.80 -31.48 -3.19
C LEU A 241 -32.60 -32.15 -4.33
N VAL A 242 -32.38 -31.67 -5.55
CA VAL A 242 -33.07 -32.12 -6.76
C VAL A 242 -32.42 -33.39 -7.33
N PHE A 243 -31.12 -33.57 -7.10
CA PHE A 243 -30.37 -34.71 -7.60
C PHE A 243 -30.18 -35.78 -6.53
N VAL A 244 -30.75 -36.97 -6.74
CA VAL A 244 -30.54 -38.13 -5.87
C VAL A 244 -29.71 -39.17 -6.63
N PRO A 245 -28.41 -39.38 -6.28
CA PRO A 245 -27.59 -40.35 -6.98
C PRO A 245 -28.06 -41.79 -6.70
N GLY A 246 -28.29 -42.55 -7.78
CA GLY A 246 -28.19 -44.01 -7.80
C GLY A 246 -28.99 -44.80 -6.77
N THR A 247 -30.24 -44.41 -6.50
CA THR A 247 -31.13 -45.14 -5.58
C THR A 247 -32.17 -45.96 -6.35
N SER A 248 -32.49 -47.18 -5.89
CA SER A 248 -33.61 -47.99 -6.38
C SER A 248 -34.86 -47.88 -5.48
N GLU A 249 -34.83 -47.02 -4.46
CA GLU A 249 -35.93 -46.83 -3.50
C GLU A 249 -37.02 -45.90 -4.09
N PRO A 250 -38.26 -46.37 -4.29
CA PRO A 250 -39.36 -45.58 -4.89
C PRO A 250 -39.67 -44.29 -4.12
N GLU A 251 -39.52 -44.29 -2.80
CA GLU A 251 -39.77 -43.12 -1.95
C GLU A 251 -38.78 -41.98 -2.24
N LYS A 252 -37.51 -42.31 -2.48
CA LYS A 252 -36.48 -41.32 -2.83
C LYS A 252 -36.71 -40.74 -4.23
N PHE A 253 -37.22 -41.54 -5.18
CA PHE A 253 -37.64 -41.02 -6.49
C PHE A 253 -38.83 -40.06 -6.37
N ASN A 254 -39.85 -40.41 -5.59
CA ASN A 254 -41.00 -39.54 -5.37
C ASN A 254 -40.61 -38.22 -4.68
N LYS A 255 -39.65 -38.26 -3.73
CA LYS A 255 -39.10 -37.04 -3.12
C LYS A 255 -38.31 -36.20 -4.13
N ALA A 256 -37.46 -36.83 -4.93
CA ALA A 256 -36.68 -36.16 -5.97
C ALA A 256 -37.59 -35.49 -7.02
N GLN A 257 -38.66 -36.15 -7.46
CA GLN A 257 -39.62 -35.57 -8.40
C GLN A 257 -40.32 -34.35 -7.81
N LYS A 258 -40.80 -34.43 -6.56
CA LYS A 258 -41.40 -33.26 -5.87
C LYS A 258 -40.42 -32.09 -5.75
N ASN A 259 -39.16 -32.38 -5.43
CA ASN A 259 -38.11 -31.37 -5.34
C ASN A 259 -37.79 -30.76 -6.72
N PHE A 260 -37.79 -31.57 -7.77
CA PHE A 260 -37.62 -31.11 -9.15
C PHE A 260 -38.77 -30.19 -9.57
N ASP A 261 -40.02 -30.57 -9.31
CA ASP A 261 -41.18 -29.74 -9.64
C ASP A 261 -41.13 -28.39 -8.89
N ALA A 262 -40.73 -28.41 -7.61
CA ALA A 262 -40.50 -27.20 -6.81
C ALA A 262 -39.36 -26.35 -7.37
N PHE A 263 -38.26 -26.97 -7.82
CA PHE A 263 -37.14 -26.29 -8.45
C PHE A 263 -37.55 -25.64 -9.79
N VAL A 264 -38.38 -26.30 -10.61
CA VAL A 264 -38.90 -25.73 -11.86
C VAL A 264 -39.70 -24.46 -11.57
N ALA A 265 -40.62 -24.49 -10.59
CA ALA A 265 -41.38 -23.31 -10.19
C ALA A 265 -40.50 -22.17 -9.66
N PHE A 266 -39.48 -22.50 -8.85
CA PHE A 266 -38.46 -21.55 -8.40
C PHE A 266 -37.68 -20.95 -9.58
N TYR A 267 -37.27 -21.77 -10.54
CA TYR A 267 -36.50 -21.33 -11.70
C TYR A 267 -37.30 -20.41 -12.62
N GLU A 268 -38.61 -20.63 -12.78
CA GLU A 268 -39.50 -19.69 -13.48
C GLU A 268 -39.51 -18.31 -12.80
N THR A 269 -39.53 -18.28 -11.46
CA THR A 269 -39.45 -17.03 -10.69
C THR A 269 -38.11 -16.31 -10.92
N TYR A 270 -37.00 -17.05 -10.91
CA TYR A 270 -35.69 -16.52 -11.25
C TYR A 270 -35.64 -15.89 -12.65
N LYS A 271 -36.21 -16.56 -13.66
CA LYS A 271 -36.24 -16.06 -15.05
C LYS A 271 -37.02 -14.75 -15.20
N GLN A 272 -38.06 -14.55 -14.40
CA GLN A 272 -38.88 -13.34 -14.41
C GLN A 272 -38.27 -12.20 -13.57
N THR A 273 -37.24 -12.48 -12.78
CA THR A 273 -36.63 -11.47 -11.90
C THR A 273 -35.74 -10.51 -12.69
N GLU A 274 -35.99 -9.21 -12.53
CA GLU A 274 -35.15 -8.17 -13.10
C GLU A 274 -33.86 -7.96 -12.28
N PHE A 275 -32.74 -7.90 -12.99
CA PHE A 275 -31.43 -7.60 -12.42
C PHE A 275 -31.00 -6.21 -12.86
N THR A 276 -31.45 -5.19 -12.15
CA THR A 276 -31.28 -3.77 -12.50
C THR A 276 -29.81 -3.35 -12.66
N HIS A 277 -28.90 -4.05 -11.98
CA HIS A 277 -27.45 -3.82 -12.06
C HIS A 277 -26.69 -4.95 -12.77
N GLY A 278 -27.41 -5.87 -13.43
CA GLY A 278 -26.85 -7.06 -14.07
C GLY A 278 -26.65 -8.24 -13.12
N LYS A 279 -26.03 -9.30 -13.64
CA LYS A 279 -25.76 -10.55 -12.93
C LYS A 279 -24.26 -10.76 -12.81
N THR A 280 -23.81 -11.34 -11.71
CA THR A 280 -22.44 -11.87 -11.63
C THR A 280 -22.30 -13.12 -12.49
N TRP A 281 -21.05 -13.48 -12.81
CA TRP A 281 -20.71 -14.68 -13.59
C TRP A 281 -21.28 -15.99 -13.00
N LYS A 282 -21.48 -16.04 -11.68
CA LYS A 282 -22.06 -17.20 -10.97
C LYS A 282 -23.51 -17.49 -11.39
N LEU A 283 -24.24 -16.47 -11.86
CA LEU A 283 -25.64 -16.59 -12.32
C LEU A 283 -25.81 -16.37 -13.82
N ALA A 284 -24.88 -15.66 -14.46
CA ALA A 284 -25.00 -15.31 -15.86
C ALA A 284 -24.86 -16.53 -16.80
N GLY A 285 -24.18 -17.59 -16.35
CA GLY A 285 -23.90 -18.77 -17.18
C GLY A 285 -23.06 -18.38 -18.38
N THR A 286 -21.74 -18.55 -18.32
CA THR A 286 -20.90 -18.27 -19.49
C THR A 286 -21.23 -19.26 -20.60
N ASN A 287 -21.85 -18.79 -21.69
CA ASN A 287 -21.55 -19.31 -23.02
C ASN A 287 -20.03 -19.20 -23.18
N SER A 288 -19.36 -20.33 -23.00
CA SER A 288 -17.95 -20.51 -23.39
C SER A 288 -17.90 -20.78 -24.87
#